data_AF-A0A3P6QFF1-F1
#
_entry.id   AF-A0A3P6QFF1-F1
#
_cell.length_a   1.000
_cell.length_b   1.000
_cell.length_c   1.000
_cell.angle_alpha   90.00
_cell.angle_beta   90.00
_cell.angle_gamma   90.00
#
_symmetry.space_group_name_H-M   'P 1'
#
loop_
_entity.id
_entity.type
_entity.pdbx_description
1 polymer ?
#
loop_
_entity_poly.entity_id
_entity_poly.type
_entity_poly.pdbx_seq_one_letter_code
_entity_poly.pdbx_strand_id
1 'polypeptide(L)'
;MALPASASAEIGRSPSTSSTGSATHSEGKLRMVSIFGGETICFDWKPDEPQRNSELVSILFEVIGLCIKRLPCALPTIFAHLDNGASTFNNVDKTNLEEVRSVIDDFNKVAAPYAKLWKGQTNPAFESWSQDRADVELLTIICSLSFSRAVSNPQLLNNHYAPFSSGVYGETSYEQMQSIIDQIGFRESDVFLDLGCGVGQLVMYVAGGTRVKRAVGIEINDLPAKYGAAMGEDFSKYPPTLALY
;
A
#
# COMPACT_ATOMS: atom_id res chain seq x y z
N MET A 1 -22.43 -52.42 62.10
CA MET A 1 -21.36 -51.81 61.28
C MET A 1 -22.05 -51.06 60.15
N ALA A 2 -21.83 -49.79 59.85
CA ALA A 2 -20.76 -48.85 60.18
C ALA A 2 -21.32 -47.41 60.27
N LEU A 3 -20.53 -46.56 60.92
CA LEU A 3 -20.73 -45.15 61.26
C LEU A 3 -20.62 -44.20 60.04
N PRO A 4 -21.08 -42.93 60.15
CA PRO A 4 -20.95 -41.94 59.09
C PRO A 4 -19.55 -41.30 59.10
N ALA A 5 -19.04 -40.93 57.92
CA ALA A 5 -17.78 -40.21 57.77
C ALA A 5 -17.98 -38.79 57.20
N SER A 6 -17.12 -37.92 57.70
CA SER A 6 -17.09 -36.46 57.71
C SER A 6 -16.83 -35.75 56.39
N ALA A 7 -17.23 -34.47 56.38
CA ALA A 7 -16.87 -33.45 55.39
C ALA A 7 -15.36 -33.10 55.38
N SER A 8 -14.87 -32.73 54.20
CA SER A 8 -13.64 -31.93 54.02
C SER A 8 -13.88 -30.88 52.94
N ALA A 9 -13.45 -29.66 53.24
CA ALA A 9 -13.52 -28.47 52.39
C ALA A 9 -12.16 -28.25 51.67
N GLU A 10 -12.19 -27.86 50.40
CA GLU A 10 -11.08 -27.21 49.68
C GLU A 10 -11.71 -26.14 48.75
N ILE A 11 -11.65 -24.86 49.12
CA ILE A 11 -10.63 -23.85 48.77
C ILE A 11 -10.54 -23.57 47.25
N GLY A 12 -11.23 -22.49 46.86
CA GLY A 12 -10.73 -21.42 45.97
C GLY A 12 -10.22 -21.78 44.58
N ARG A 13 -11.06 -21.60 43.56
CA ARG A 13 -10.62 -21.45 42.16
C ARG A 13 -10.95 -20.05 41.67
N SER A 14 -9.93 -19.21 41.55
CA SER A 14 -10.01 -17.85 40.98
C SER A 14 -10.47 -17.91 39.52
N PRO A 15 -11.27 -16.94 39.03
CA PRO A 15 -11.60 -16.88 37.61
C PRO A 15 -10.39 -16.39 36.81
N SER A 16 -9.98 -17.19 35.84
CA SER A 16 -8.98 -16.83 34.83
C SER A 16 -9.48 -15.63 34.02
N THR A 17 -8.75 -14.53 34.12
CA THR A 17 -8.86 -13.39 33.23
C THR A 17 -8.61 -13.84 31.79
N SER A 18 -9.65 -13.75 30.95
CA SER A 18 -9.51 -13.93 29.51
C SER A 18 -8.71 -12.75 28.95
N SER A 19 -7.43 -12.98 28.70
CA SER A 19 -6.57 -12.06 27.98
C SER A 19 -7.11 -11.88 26.56
N THR A 20 -7.52 -10.64 26.26
CA THR A 20 -7.64 -10.13 24.90
C THR A 20 -6.35 -10.46 24.15
N GLY A 21 -6.48 -11.20 23.04
CA GLY A 21 -5.35 -11.61 22.22
C GLY A 21 -4.60 -10.39 21.70
N SER A 22 -3.44 -10.13 22.29
CA SER A 22 -2.39 -9.33 21.68
C SER A 22 -1.93 -10.08 20.43
N ALA A 23 -2.10 -9.47 19.26
CA ALA A 23 -1.52 -9.99 18.04
C ALA A 23 0.00 -10.01 18.24
N THR A 24 0.59 -11.20 18.31
CA THR A 24 2.04 -11.37 18.35
C THR A 24 2.61 -10.79 17.06
N HIS A 25 3.19 -9.59 17.14
CA HIS A 25 3.92 -8.99 16.04
C HIS A 25 5.10 -9.90 15.69
N SER A 26 5.11 -10.48 14.49
CA SER A 26 6.30 -11.16 13.98
C SER A 26 7.43 -10.14 13.84
N GLU A 27 8.58 -10.42 14.46
CA GLU A 27 9.77 -9.55 14.38
C GLU A 27 10.03 -9.10 12.93
N GLY A 28 10.05 -7.79 12.70
CA GLY A 28 10.36 -7.21 11.40
C GLY A 28 9.22 -7.07 10.39
N LYS A 29 7.96 -7.45 10.67
CA LYS A 29 6.86 -7.21 9.71
C LYS A 29 6.05 -5.97 10.04
N LEU A 30 5.79 -5.15 9.02
CA LEU A 30 4.85 -4.03 9.06
C LEU A 30 3.59 -4.39 8.27
N ARG A 31 2.43 -4.00 8.80
CA ARG A 31 1.12 -4.30 8.19
C ARG A 31 0.25 -3.06 8.26
N MET A 32 -0.14 -2.50 7.12
CA MET A 32 -1.01 -1.34 7.04
C MET A 32 -2.36 -1.75 6.44
N VAL A 33 -3.43 -1.59 7.20
CA VAL A 33 -4.79 -1.98 6.82
C VAL A 33 -5.32 -0.97 5.80
N SER A 34 -5.93 -1.46 4.72
CA SER A 34 -6.66 -0.57 3.80
C SER A 34 -7.90 -0.02 4.51
N ILE A 35 -8.01 1.30 4.62
CA ILE A 35 -9.20 1.96 5.19
C ILE A 35 -10.47 1.64 4.39
N PHE A 36 -10.32 1.30 3.10
CA PHE A 36 -11.39 0.97 2.17
C PHE A 36 -11.80 -0.50 2.17
N GLY A 37 -11.20 -1.34 3.02
CA GLY A 37 -11.52 -2.77 3.09
C GLY A 37 -10.82 -3.63 2.03
N GLY A 38 -9.93 -3.03 1.23
CA GLY A 38 -9.04 -3.72 0.29
C GLY A 38 -7.93 -4.54 0.95
N GLU A 39 -6.99 -5.02 0.15
CA GLU A 39 -5.88 -5.84 0.64
C GLU A 39 -5.00 -5.06 1.65
N THR A 40 -4.54 -5.75 2.69
CA THR A 40 -3.61 -5.18 3.68
C THR A 40 -2.22 -5.10 3.08
N ILE A 41 -1.64 -3.91 3.06
CA ILE A 41 -0.26 -3.71 2.61
C ILE A 41 0.67 -4.32 3.66
N CYS A 42 1.37 -5.39 3.29
CA CYS A 42 2.32 -6.08 4.16
C CYS A 42 3.75 -5.84 3.67
N PHE A 43 4.65 -5.52 4.59
CA PHE A 43 6.05 -5.28 4.30
C PHE A 43 6.95 -6.03 5.28
N ASP A 44 8.00 -6.65 4.74
CA ASP A 44 9.07 -7.28 5.50
C ASP A 44 10.23 -6.29 5.63
N TRP A 45 10.44 -5.77 6.84
CA TRP A 45 11.55 -4.89 7.17
C TRP A 45 12.87 -5.64 7.04
N LYS A 46 13.80 -5.08 6.28
CA LYS A 46 15.11 -5.66 6.05
C LYS A 46 16.19 -4.82 6.73
N PRO A 47 16.73 -5.22 7.90
CA PRO A 47 17.70 -4.42 8.63
C PRO A 47 18.96 -4.06 7.81
N ASP A 48 19.29 -4.89 6.82
CA ASP A 48 20.40 -4.75 5.89
C ASP A 48 20.12 -3.84 4.68
N GLU A 49 18.87 -3.41 4.47
CA GLU A 49 18.46 -2.53 3.36
C GLU A 49 17.80 -1.21 3.87
N PRO A 50 18.48 -0.37 4.68
CA PRO A 50 17.84 0.78 5.34
C PRO A 50 17.30 1.84 4.37
N GLN A 51 17.97 2.07 3.23
CA GLN A 51 17.47 2.99 2.20
C GLN A 51 16.15 2.49 1.59
N ARG A 52 16.06 1.19 1.27
CA ARG A 52 14.84 0.60 0.72
C ARG A 52 13.69 0.66 1.72
N ASN A 53 13.96 0.39 3.00
CA ASN A 53 12.96 0.55 4.04
C ASN A 53 12.44 2.00 4.07
N SER A 54 13.34 2.99 4.04
CA SER A 54 12.98 4.41 4.05
C SER A 54 12.16 4.85 2.83
N GLU A 55 12.46 4.33 1.64
CA GLU A 55 11.68 4.58 0.42
C GLU A 55 10.25 4.01 0.56
N LEU A 56 10.12 2.76 1.02
CA LEU A 56 8.82 2.14 1.24
C LEU A 56 8.00 2.84 2.32
N VAL A 57 8.64 3.24 3.42
CA VAL A 57 8.00 4.02 4.48
C VAL A 57 7.51 5.36 3.94
N SER A 58 8.26 6.01 3.06
CA SER A 58 7.83 7.26 2.43
C SER A 58 6.55 7.07 1.62
N ILE A 59 6.47 5.99 0.82
CA ILE A 59 5.25 5.65 0.05
C ILE A 59 4.07 5.37 0.99
N LEU A 60 4.28 4.62 2.08
CA LEU A 60 3.23 4.35 3.07
C LEU A 60 2.72 5.65 3.71
N PHE A 61 3.63 6.59 4.00
CA PHE A 61 3.26 7.87 4.60
C PHE A 61 2.49 8.74 3.60
N GLU A 62 2.82 8.69 2.31
CA GLU A 62 2.02 9.32 1.26
C GLU A 62 0.60 8.73 1.20
N VAL A 63 0.45 7.40 1.30
CA VAL A 63 -0.87 6.74 1.40
C VAL A 63 -1.65 7.26 2.61
N ILE A 64 -1.02 7.33 3.78
CA ILE A 64 -1.65 7.84 5.02
C ILE A 64 -2.06 9.30 4.82
N GLY A 65 -1.17 10.14 4.31
CA GLY A 65 -1.43 11.56 4.03
C GLY A 65 -2.60 11.74 3.06
N LEU A 66 -2.69 10.89 2.05
CA LEU A 66 -3.81 10.90 1.11
C LEU A 66 -5.13 10.52 1.77
N CYS A 67 -5.13 9.49 2.62
CA CYS A 67 -6.32 9.10 3.38
C CYS A 67 -6.79 10.25 4.29
N ILE A 68 -5.86 10.92 4.97
CA ILE A 68 -6.12 12.09 5.83
C ILE A 68 -6.73 13.24 5.02
N LYS A 69 -6.11 13.60 3.89
CA LYS A 69 -6.57 14.67 3.00
C LYS A 69 -7.98 14.43 2.47
N ARG A 70 -8.29 13.20 2.10
CA ARG A 70 -9.57 12.87 1.45
C ARG A 70 -10.66 12.43 2.42
N LEU A 71 -10.32 12.00 3.64
CA LEU A 71 -11.27 11.55 4.67
C LEU A 71 -11.10 12.31 6.00
N PRO A 72 -11.18 13.65 5.99
CA PRO A 72 -10.89 14.45 7.17
C PRO A 72 -11.83 14.15 8.35
N CYS A 73 -13.10 13.82 8.06
CA CYS A 73 -14.11 13.50 9.08
C CYS A 73 -14.03 12.06 9.60
N ALA A 74 -13.37 11.14 8.88
CA ALA A 74 -13.25 9.74 9.28
C ALA A 74 -12.03 9.50 10.18
N LEU A 75 -11.04 10.39 10.13
CA LEU A 75 -9.77 10.27 10.83
C LEU A 75 -9.48 11.29 11.97
N PRO A 76 -10.45 11.80 12.76
CA PRO A 76 -10.17 12.82 13.78
C PRO A 76 -9.14 12.38 14.83
N THR A 77 -9.10 11.08 15.16
CA THR A 77 -8.17 10.52 16.14
C THR A 77 -6.74 10.42 15.61
N ILE A 78 -6.56 10.22 14.30
CA ILE A 78 -5.24 10.30 13.65
C ILE A 78 -4.76 11.75 13.69
N PHE A 79 -5.59 12.72 13.27
CA PHE A 79 -5.24 14.15 13.38
C PHE A 79 -4.83 14.53 14.80
N ALA A 80 -5.56 14.05 15.82
CA ALA A 80 -5.22 14.32 17.22
C ALA A 80 -3.87 13.72 17.66
N HIS A 81 -3.44 12.55 17.15
CA HIS A 81 -2.10 12.00 17.39
C HIS A 81 -1.01 12.74 16.59
N LEU A 82 -1.32 13.23 15.39
CA LEU A 82 -0.37 13.98 14.57
C LEU A 82 -0.17 15.43 15.08
N ASP A 83 -1.18 16.03 15.72
CA ASP A 83 -1.13 17.39 16.28
C ASP A 83 -0.80 17.44 17.78
N ASN A 84 -1.01 16.37 18.57
CA ASN A 84 -0.71 16.34 20.01
C ASN A 84 0.07 15.09 20.44
N GLY A 85 1.40 15.19 20.45
CA GLY A 85 2.28 14.32 21.26
C GLY A 85 3.64 14.02 20.63
N ALA A 86 4.69 14.71 21.11
CA ALA A 86 6.15 14.45 21.07
C ALA A 86 6.87 14.01 19.76
N SER A 87 6.19 13.47 18.77
CA SER A 87 6.70 12.97 17.50
C SER A 87 5.65 13.18 16.42
N THR A 88 5.64 14.38 15.85
CA THR A 88 4.90 14.77 14.66
C THR A 88 5.13 13.75 13.54
N PHE A 89 4.09 13.37 12.78
CA PHE A 89 4.19 12.61 11.52
C PHE A 89 5.39 13.04 10.62
N ASN A 90 5.72 14.32 10.68
CA ASN A 90 6.78 14.98 9.91
C ASN A 90 8.21 14.75 10.45
N ASN A 91 8.37 14.24 11.68
CA ASN A 91 9.64 14.10 12.38
C ASN A 91 10.06 12.64 12.64
N VAL A 92 9.33 11.68 12.09
CA VAL A 92 9.61 10.25 12.25
C VAL A 92 10.91 9.90 11.54
N ASP A 93 11.82 9.22 12.24
CA ASP A 93 12.96 8.59 11.57
C ASP A 93 12.47 7.39 10.75
N LYS A 94 12.40 7.56 9.43
CA LYS A 94 11.94 6.53 8.48
C LYS A 94 12.85 5.30 8.42
N THR A 95 14.04 5.36 9.02
CA THR A 95 14.97 4.23 9.18
C THR A 95 14.82 3.52 10.53
N ASN A 96 13.98 4.04 11.43
CA ASN A 96 13.69 3.44 12.72
C ASN A 96 12.39 2.63 12.67
N LEU A 97 12.52 1.30 12.75
CA LEU A 97 11.38 0.38 12.68
C LEU A 97 10.32 0.63 13.75
N GLU A 98 10.73 0.96 14.99
CA GLU A 98 9.78 1.11 16.10
C GLU A 98 8.96 2.40 15.98
N GLU A 99 9.59 3.50 15.56
CA GLU A 99 8.88 4.75 15.29
C GLU A 99 7.89 4.59 14.13
N VAL A 100 8.34 3.97 13.03
CA VAL A 100 7.48 3.68 11.87
C VAL A 100 6.32 2.76 12.26
N ARG A 101 6.59 1.71 13.05
CA ARG A 101 5.55 0.79 13.54
C ARG A 101 4.50 1.52 14.37
N SER A 102 4.91 2.41 15.27
CA SER A 102 3.99 3.21 16.08
C SER A 102 2.99 3.98 15.22
N VAL A 103 3.48 4.65 14.16
CA VAL A 103 2.62 5.41 13.24
C VAL A 103 1.64 4.51 12.49
N ILE A 104 2.12 3.37 11.99
CA ILE A 104 1.28 2.40 11.27
C ILE A 104 0.22 1.80 12.19
N ASP A 105 0.56 1.47 13.43
CA ASP A 105 -0.38 0.92 14.41
C ASP A 105 -1.46 1.93 14.78
N ASP A 106 -1.10 3.21 14.93
CA ASP A 106 -2.07 4.29 15.18
C ASP A 106 -3.00 4.50 13.98
N PHE A 107 -2.46 4.49 12.76
CA PHE A 107 -3.28 4.49 11.56
C PHE A 107 -4.25 3.30 11.54
N ASN A 108 -3.77 2.09 11.82
CA ASN A 108 -4.57 0.87 11.82
C ASN A 108 -5.70 0.88 12.85
N LYS A 109 -5.50 1.47 14.05
CA LYS A 109 -6.55 1.62 15.07
C LYS A 109 -7.77 2.35 14.52
N VAL A 110 -7.55 3.34 13.65
CA VAL A 110 -8.62 4.13 13.04
C VAL A 110 -9.10 3.49 11.75
N ALA A 111 -8.20 2.96 10.90
CA ALA A 111 -8.56 2.37 9.62
C ALA A 111 -9.35 1.06 9.76
N ALA A 112 -9.04 0.21 10.75
CA ALA A 112 -9.63 -1.13 10.85
C ALA A 112 -11.17 -1.16 11.03
N PRO A 113 -11.80 -0.28 11.85
CA PRO A 113 -13.25 -0.15 11.88
C PRO A 113 -13.88 0.18 10.53
N TYR A 114 -13.31 1.12 9.77
CA TYR A 114 -13.79 1.48 8.43
C TYR A 114 -13.55 0.36 7.42
N ALA A 115 -12.38 -0.26 7.47
CA ALA A 115 -12.06 -1.41 6.63
C ALA A 115 -13.11 -2.52 6.81
N LYS A 116 -13.52 -2.80 8.05
CA LYS A 116 -14.57 -3.79 8.34
C LYS A 116 -15.95 -3.34 7.87
N LEU A 117 -16.27 -2.06 8.05
CA LEU A 117 -17.56 -1.49 7.62
C LEU A 117 -17.71 -1.53 6.10
N TRP A 118 -16.65 -1.21 5.37
CA TRP A 118 -16.69 -1.07 3.92
C TRP A 118 -16.32 -2.33 3.17
N LYS A 119 -15.78 -3.36 3.85
CA LYS A 119 -15.47 -4.65 3.22
C LYS A 119 -16.71 -5.27 2.58
N GLY A 120 -16.78 -5.21 1.24
CA GLY A 120 -17.86 -5.80 0.46
C GLY A 120 -19.16 -4.99 0.50
N GLN A 121 -19.11 -3.70 0.86
CA GLN A 121 -20.25 -2.79 0.82
C GLN A 121 -19.95 -1.57 -0.05
N THR A 122 -20.82 -1.29 -1.02
CA THR A 122 -20.76 -0.05 -1.81
C THR A 122 -21.14 1.12 -0.92
N ASN A 123 -20.20 2.03 -0.66
CA ASN A 123 -20.48 3.23 0.13
C ASN A 123 -20.92 4.40 -0.80
N PRO A 124 -22.12 4.97 -0.62
CA PRO A 124 -22.62 6.06 -1.46
C PRO A 124 -21.77 7.34 -1.43
N ALA A 125 -21.06 7.62 -0.33
CA ALA A 125 -20.16 8.78 -0.24
C ALA A 125 -18.94 8.66 -1.19
N PHE A 126 -18.67 7.44 -1.65
CA PHE A 126 -17.58 7.06 -2.53
C PHE A 126 -18.04 6.82 -3.97
N GLU A 127 -19.34 6.90 -4.26
CA GLU A 127 -19.84 6.83 -5.64
C GLU A 127 -19.19 7.89 -6.54
N SER A 128 -18.95 9.09 -6.01
CA SER A 128 -18.26 10.18 -6.72
C SER A 128 -16.79 9.87 -7.03
N TRP A 129 -16.13 9.04 -6.22
CA TRP A 129 -14.76 8.58 -6.48
C TRP A 129 -14.78 7.37 -7.44
N SER A 130 -15.93 6.67 -7.57
CA SER A 130 -16.04 5.36 -8.25
C SER A 130 -16.30 5.44 -9.73
N GLN A 131 -16.73 6.62 -10.16
CA GLN A 131 -17.06 6.89 -11.55
C GLN A 131 -15.82 7.30 -12.36
N ASP A 132 -14.73 7.67 -11.69
CA ASP A 132 -13.52 8.19 -12.31
C ASP A 132 -12.28 7.33 -12.00
N ARG A 133 -11.34 7.35 -12.93
CA ARG A 133 -10.04 6.69 -12.80
C ARG A 133 -9.23 7.33 -11.67
N ALA A 134 -8.16 6.67 -11.21
CA ALA A 134 -7.31 7.25 -10.19
C ALA A 134 -6.76 8.59 -10.70
N ASP A 135 -6.90 9.64 -9.90
CA ASP A 135 -6.21 10.89 -10.17
C ASP A 135 -4.69 10.71 -10.09
N VAL A 136 -3.96 11.70 -10.61
CA VAL A 136 -2.50 11.73 -10.72
C VAL A 136 -1.80 11.38 -9.40
N GLU A 137 -2.30 11.89 -8.28
CA GLU A 137 -1.70 11.71 -6.95
C GLU A 137 -1.86 10.26 -6.47
N LEU A 138 -3.09 9.72 -6.52
CA LEU A 138 -3.35 8.32 -6.14
C LEU A 138 -2.62 7.33 -7.07
N LEU A 139 -2.65 7.58 -8.38
CA LEU A 139 -2.03 6.72 -9.37
C LEU A 139 -0.50 6.66 -9.20
N THR A 140 0.12 7.81 -8.95
CA THR A 140 1.56 7.90 -8.66
C THR A 140 1.96 7.06 -7.45
N ILE A 141 1.16 7.12 -6.38
CA ILE A 141 1.39 6.34 -5.16
C ILE A 141 1.24 4.84 -5.44
N ILE A 142 0.19 4.41 -6.12
CA ILE A 142 -0.05 2.99 -6.44
C ILE A 142 1.08 2.42 -7.32
N CYS A 143 1.48 3.17 -8.36
CA CYS A 143 2.59 2.77 -9.22
C CYS A 143 3.91 2.67 -8.44
N SER A 144 4.19 3.63 -7.55
CA SER A 144 5.42 3.64 -6.75
C SER A 144 5.45 2.49 -5.76
N LEU A 145 4.31 2.20 -5.13
CA LEU A 145 4.13 1.03 -4.24
C LEU A 145 4.39 -0.28 -4.99
N SER A 146 3.75 -0.43 -6.16
CA SER A 146 3.88 -1.63 -7.00
C SER A 146 5.33 -1.82 -7.46
N PHE A 147 6.00 -0.75 -7.87
CA PHE A 147 7.41 -0.78 -8.27
C PHE A 147 8.31 -1.23 -7.12
N SER A 148 8.18 -0.59 -5.96
CA SER A 148 9.07 -0.85 -4.81
C SER A 148 8.92 -2.29 -4.26
N ARG A 149 7.73 -2.87 -4.41
CA ARG A 149 7.43 -4.25 -4.01
C ARG A 149 7.87 -5.29 -5.04
N ALA A 150 7.69 -4.99 -6.33
CA ALA A 150 7.97 -5.94 -7.41
C ALA A 150 9.44 -5.92 -7.89
N VAL A 151 10.08 -4.75 -7.90
CA VAL A 151 11.44 -4.55 -8.40
C VAL A 151 12.43 -4.67 -7.23
N SER A 152 13.04 -5.85 -7.09
CA SER A 152 13.93 -6.12 -5.96
C SER A 152 15.30 -5.46 -6.07
N ASN A 153 15.81 -5.26 -7.29
CA ASN A 153 17.07 -4.56 -7.54
C ASN A 153 16.96 -3.70 -8.81
N PRO A 154 16.61 -2.41 -8.68
CA PRO A 154 16.47 -1.49 -9.80
C PRO A 154 17.75 -1.32 -10.61
N GLN A 155 18.93 -1.47 -10.00
CA GLN A 155 20.20 -1.27 -10.71
C GLN A 155 20.44 -2.33 -11.79
N LEU A 156 19.87 -3.53 -11.63
CA LEU A 156 19.98 -4.57 -12.66
C LEU A 156 19.24 -4.19 -13.95
N LEU A 157 18.25 -3.30 -13.87
CA LEU A 157 17.58 -2.78 -15.07
C LEU A 157 18.52 -1.94 -15.93
N ASN A 158 19.51 -1.29 -15.31
CA ASN A 158 20.50 -0.46 -16.01
C ASN A 158 21.54 -1.30 -16.76
N ASN A 159 21.78 -2.55 -16.35
CA ASN A 159 22.80 -3.42 -16.93
C ASN A 159 22.43 -4.00 -18.31
N HIS A 160 21.19 -3.83 -18.74
CA HIS A 160 20.72 -4.29 -20.05
C HIS A 160 20.88 -3.23 -21.16
N TYR A 161 21.41 -2.04 -20.83
CA TYR A 161 21.61 -0.92 -21.75
C TYR A 161 23.09 -0.53 -21.81
N ALA A 162 23.64 -0.36 -23.02
CA ALA A 162 25.08 -0.19 -23.23
C ALA A 162 25.65 1.08 -22.55
N PRO A 163 26.91 1.05 -22.07
CA PRO A 163 27.49 2.11 -21.26
C PRO A 163 27.98 3.30 -22.11
N PHE A 164 27.08 4.25 -22.44
CA PHE A 164 27.37 5.67 -22.77
C PHE A 164 26.10 6.54 -22.70
N SER A 165 25.19 6.27 -21.76
CA SER A 165 24.07 7.17 -21.42
C SER A 165 24.12 7.50 -19.93
N SER A 166 23.98 8.78 -19.60
CA SER A 166 24.07 9.29 -18.23
C SER A 166 22.87 8.85 -17.40
N GLY A 167 22.96 7.67 -16.79
CA GLY A 167 22.11 7.25 -15.67
C GLY A 167 20.68 6.84 -16.02
N VAL A 168 20.34 5.63 -15.58
CA VAL A 168 18.99 5.08 -15.35
C VAL A 168 18.16 4.68 -16.57
N TYR A 169 17.77 3.41 -16.57
CA TYR A 169 16.71 2.85 -17.37
C TYR A 169 15.38 3.57 -17.14
N GLY A 170 14.76 4.04 -18.23
CA GLY A 170 13.34 4.41 -18.29
C GLY A 170 12.99 5.77 -17.69
N GLU A 171 13.71 6.85 -18.05
CA GLU A 171 13.34 8.25 -17.76
C GLU A 171 11.96 8.62 -18.35
N THR A 172 10.88 8.17 -17.74
CA THR A 172 9.59 8.84 -17.85
C THR A 172 9.10 9.07 -16.44
N SER A 173 9.28 10.29 -15.94
CA SER A 173 8.72 10.69 -14.66
C SER A 173 7.19 10.63 -14.70
N TYR A 174 6.53 10.58 -13.55
CA TYR A 174 5.07 10.57 -13.52
C TYR A 174 4.47 11.83 -14.17
N GLU A 175 5.15 12.97 -14.09
CA GLU A 175 4.76 14.20 -14.78
C GLU A 175 4.83 14.05 -16.30
N GLN A 176 5.86 13.37 -16.80
CA GLN A 176 5.98 13.09 -18.24
C GLN A 176 4.91 12.09 -18.71
N MET A 177 4.64 11.03 -17.92
CA MET A 177 3.56 10.09 -18.22
C MET A 177 2.18 10.79 -18.23
N GLN A 178 1.95 11.69 -17.27
CA GLN A 178 0.72 12.47 -17.22
C GLN A 178 0.58 13.38 -18.43
N SER A 179 1.67 14.06 -18.83
CA SER A 179 1.69 14.90 -20.04
C SER A 179 1.36 14.11 -21.31
N ILE A 180 1.83 12.87 -21.43
CA ILE A 180 1.47 11.96 -22.53
C ILE A 180 -0.04 11.69 -22.54
N ILE A 181 -0.60 11.32 -21.38
CA ILE A 181 -2.04 11.04 -21.24
C ILE A 181 -2.88 12.26 -21.63
N ASP A 182 -2.53 13.43 -21.09
CA ASP A 182 -3.26 14.68 -21.29
C ASP A 182 -3.26 15.13 -22.75
N GLN A 183 -2.13 14.94 -23.45
CA GLN A 183 -2.00 15.30 -24.87
C GLN A 183 -2.74 14.33 -25.80
N ILE A 184 -2.74 13.03 -25.48
CA ILE A 184 -3.38 12.02 -26.34
C ILE A 184 -4.91 12.06 -26.19
N GLY A 185 -5.42 12.24 -24.97
CA GLY A 185 -6.87 12.29 -24.73
C GLY A 185 -7.58 10.94 -25.00
N PHE A 186 -7.10 9.87 -24.36
CA PHE A 186 -7.60 8.50 -24.55
C PHE A 186 -9.10 8.35 -24.33
N ARG A 187 -9.73 7.51 -25.16
CA ARG A 187 -11.16 7.16 -25.13
C ARG A 187 -11.39 5.69 -24.78
N GLU A 188 -12.64 5.37 -24.43
CA GLU A 188 -13.07 4.00 -24.08
C GLU A 188 -12.93 2.98 -25.21
N SER A 189 -12.86 3.43 -26.47
CA SER A 189 -12.62 2.57 -27.63
C SER A 189 -11.16 2.22 -27.86
N ASP A 190 -10.24 2.98 -27.27
CA ASP A 190 -8.84 2.97 -27.67
C ASP A 190 -8.09 1.77 -27.06
N VAL A 191 -7.02 1.36 -27.72
CA VAL A 191 -6.09 0.36 -27.20
C VAL A 191 -4.71 0.99 -27.19
N PHE A 192 -4.09 1.03 -26.01
CA PHE A 192 -2.73 1.51 -25.82
C PHE A 192 -1.73 0.35 -25.93
N LEU A 193 -0.65 0.56 -26.67
CA LEU A 193 0.43 -0.41 -26.85
C LEU A 193 1.78 0.29 -26.63
N ASP A 194 2.56 -0.22 -25.67
CA ASP A 194 3.91 0.22 -25.37
C ASP A 194 4.92 -0.86 -25.78
N LEU A 195 5.79 -0.54 -26.74
CA LEU A 195 6.77 -1.44 -27.32
C LEU A 195 8.15 -1.15 -26.73
N GLY A 196 8.74 -2.12 -26.03
CA GLY A 196 9.88 -1.88 -25.14
C GLY A 196 9.43 -1.27 -23.81
N CYS A 197 8.29 -1.73 -23.29
CA CYS A 197 7.64 -1.15 -22.12
C CYS A 197 8.42 -1.33 -20.82
N GLY A 198 9.44 -2.17 -20.84
CA GLY A 198 10.22 -2.48 -19.66
C GLY A 198 9.44 -3.14 -18.54
N VAL A 199 9.52 -2.55 -17.35
CA VAL A 199 8.69 -2.98 -16.20
C VAL A 199 7.23 -2.54 -16.32
N GLY A 200 6.85 -1.81 -17.38
CA GLY A 200 5.45 -1.51 -17.71
C GLY A 200 4.84 -0.32 -16.95
N GLN A 201 5.65 0.60 -16.43
CA GLN A 201 5.16 1.77 -15.68
C GLN A 201 4.15 2.60 -16.47
N LEU A 202 4.45 2.95 -17.73
CA LEU A 202 3.53 3.72 -18.57
C LEU A 202 2.26 2.93 -18.90
N VAL A 203 2.37 1.62 -19.11
CA VAL A 203 1.20 0.74 -19.34
C VAL A 203 0.26 0.77 -18.14
N MET A 204 0.78 0.64 -16.91
CA MET A 204 0.00 0.73 -15.68
C MET A 204 -0.58 2.12 -15.47
N TYR A 205 0.19 3.17 -15.76
CA TYR A 205 -0.26 4.55 -15.65
C TYR A 205 -1.41 4.85 -16.61
N VAL A 206 -1.31 4.44 -17.88
CA VAL A 206 -2.39 4.59 -18.87
C VAL A 206 -3.60 3.73 -18.51
N ALA A 207 -3.41 2.47 -18.08
CA ALA A 207 -4.50 1.61 -17.63
C ALA A 207 -5.24 2.19 -16.42
N GLY A 208 -4.48 2.78 -15.48
CA GLY A 208 -4.99 3.26 -14.21
C GLY A 208 -5.61 4.64 -14.24
N GLY A 209 -5.06 5.54 -15.06
CA GLY A 209 -5.46 6.95 -15.17
C GLY A 209 -6.41 7.27 -16.32
N THR A 210 -6.64 6.34 -17.24
CA THR A 210 -7.47 6.59 -18.44
C THR A 210 -8.58 5.58 -18.63
N ARG A 211 -9.55 5.89 -19.49
CA ARG A 211 -10.65 4.99 -19.81
C ARG A 211 -10.34 4.03 -20.95
N VAL A 212 -9.08 3.89 -21.38
CA VAL A 212 -8.67 3.01 -22.48
C VAL A 212 -9.28 1.60 -22.35
N LYS A 213 -9.69 1.00 -23.46
CA LYS A 213 -10.26 -0.36 -23.48
C LYS A 213 -9.27 -1.39 -22.95
N ARG A 214 -7.99 -1.19 -23.30
CA ARG A 214 -6.88 -2.08 -22.97
C ARG A 214 -5.56 -1.32 -23.08
N ALA A 215 -4.67 -1.55 -22.13
CA ALA A 215 -3.26 -1.17 -22.22
C ALA A 215 -2.42 -2.45 -22.28
N VAL A 216 -1.45 -2.50 -23.20
CA VAL A 216 -0.59 -3.66 -23.43
C VAL A 216 0.86 -3.21 -23.46
N GLY A 217 1.73 -3.91 -22.72
CA GLY A 217 3.18 -3.76 -22.80
C GLY A 217 3.81 -4.97 -23.47
N ILE A 218 4.80 -4.74 -24.32
CA ILE A 218 5.65 -5.79 -24.89
C ILE A 218 7.10 -5.47 -24.53
N GLU A 219 7.77 -6.41 -23.85
CA GLU A 219 9.17 -6.31 -23.48
C GLU A 219 9.90 -7.58 -23.89
N ILE A 220 11.08 -7.42 -24.49
CA ILE A 220 11.87 -8.53 -25.02
C ILE A 220 12.89 -9.08 -24.00
N ASN A 221 13.32 -8.25 -23.05
CA ASN A 221 14.29 -8.62 -22.04
C ASN A 221 13.62 -9.33 -20.88
N ASP A 222 14.12 -10.53 -20.55
CA ASP A 222 13.55 -11.40 -19.52
C ASP A 222 13.43 -10.75 -18.14
N LEU A 223 14.46 -10.01 -17.70
CA LEU A 223 14.47 -9.43 -16.37
C LEU A 223 13.44 -8.29 -16.21
N PRO A 224 13.43 -7.24 -17.06
CA PRO A 224 12.37 -6.24 -17.02
C PRO A 224 10.97 -6.83 -17.24
N ALA A 225 10.81 -7.81 -18.14
CA ALA A 225 9.53 -8.48 -18.36
C ALA A 225 9.04 -9.23 -17.10
N LYS A 226 9.94 -9.94 -16.39
CA LYS A 226 9.63 -10.62 -15.13
C LYS A 226 9.21 -9.62 -14.04
N TYR A 227 9.93 -8.52 -13.89
CA TYR A 227 9.55 -7.48 -12.95
C TYR A 227 8.22 -6.82 -13.34
N GLY A 228 7.99 -6.58 -14.64
CA GLY A 228 6.74 -6.01 -15.14
C GLY A 228 5.53 -6.92 -14.89
N ALA A 229 5.68 -8.24 -15.03
CA ALA A 229 4.63 -9.19 -14.67
C ALA A 229 4.28 -9.13 -13.18
N ALA A 230 5.29 -9.12 -12.30
CA ALA A 230 5.10 -9.00 -10.86
C ALA A 230 4.49 -7.64 -10.46
N MET A 231 4.91 -6.56 -11.13
CA MET A 231 4.40 -5.21 -10.89
C MET A 231 2.95 -5.08 -11.34
N GLY A 232 2.57 -5.67 -12.48
CA GLY A 232 1.18 -5.72 -12.94
C GLY A 232 0.28 -6.55 -12.01
N GLU A 233 0.77 -7.66 -11.48
CA GLU A 233 0.05 -8.45 -10.47
C GLU A 233 -0.18 -7.64 -9.18
N ASP A 234 0.85 -6.98 -8.65
CA ASP A 234 0.72 -6.18 -7.43
C ASP A 234 -0.18 -4.93 -7.65
N PHE A 235 -0.04 -4.25 -8.79
CA PHE A 235 -0.90 -3.14 -9.19
C PHE A 235 -2.39 -3.53 -9.24
N SER A 236 -2.68 -4.74 -9.73
CA SER A 236 -4.05 -5.26 -9.85
C SER A 236 -4.76 -5.53 -8.51
N LYS A 237 -4.02 -5.53 -7.39
CA LYS A 237 -4.59 -5.64 -6.02
C LYS A 237 -5.15 -4.32 -5.52
N TYR A 238 -4.65 -3.21 -6.08
CA TYR A 238 -5.07 -1.85 -5.75
C TYR A 238 -5.65 -1.18 -7.00
N PRO A 239 -6.66 -1.75 -7.66
CA PRO A 239 -7.14 -1.14 -8.87
C PRO A 239 -7.62 0.27 -8.53
N PRO A 240 -7.46 1.21 -9.49
CA PRO A 240 -7.94 2.58 -9.36
C PRO A 240 -9.39 2.69 -8.87
N THR A 241 -10.18 1.65 -9.15
CA THR A 241 -11.58 1.46 -8.77
C THR A 241 -11.81 0.79 -7.41
N LEU A 242 -10.80 0.20 -6.75
CA LEU A 242 -10.88 -0.54 -5.48
C LEU A 242 -10.54 0.28 -4.22
N ALA A 243 -10.42 1.60 -4.34
CA ALA A 243 -10.71 2.46 -3.19
C ALA A 243 -12.21 2.42 -2.82
N LEU A 244 -13.04 1.66 -3.54
CA LEU A 244 -14.49 1.89 -3.67
C LEU A 244 -15.35 0.63 -3.78
N TYR A 245 -14.87 -0.52 -3.30
CA TYR A 245 -15.70 -1.69 -3.02
C TYR A 245 -15.30 -2.38 -1.72
#